data_AF-A0A5T0RFS7-F1
#
_entry.id   AF-A0A5T0RFS7-F1
#
_cell.length_a   1.000
_cell.length_b   1.000
_cell.length_c   1.000
_cell.angle_alpha   90.00
_cell.angle_beta   90.00
_cell.angle_gamma   90.00
#
_symmetry.space_group_name_H-M   'P 1'
#
loop_
_entity.id
_entity.type
_entity.pdbx_description
1 polymer ?
#
loop_
_entity_poly.entity_id
_entity_poly.type
_entity_poly.pdbx_seq_one_letter_code
_entity_poly.pdbx_strand_id
1 'polypeptide(L)'
;MGFRINTNIGALNAHANSVVNARELDKSLSRLSSGLRINSAADDASGMAIADSLRSQAATLGQAINNGNDAIGILQTADKAMDEQLKILDTIKTKATQAAQDGQSLKTRTMLQADINRLMEELDNIANTTSFNGKQLLSGNFINQEFQIGASSNQTVKATIGATQSSKIGLTRFETGGRISTSGEVQFTLKNYNGIDDFQFQKVVISTSVGTGLGALAEEINKSADQTGVRATFTVETRGMAAVRAGTTSDDFAINGVTIGQVAYEDGDANGALVSAINSVKDTTGVEASIDANGQLLLSSREGRGIKIEGSIGGGAFINKDMMENYGRLSLVKNDGKDILISGTNLSSAGFGAGNFISQASVSLRESKGRF
;
A
#
# COMPACT_ATOMS: atom_id res chain seq x y z
N MET A 1 -64.10 83.11 30.40
CA MET A 1 -63.54 82.58 29.13
C MET A 1 -63.85 81.10 29.04
N GLY A 2 -64.72 80.52 28.22
CA GLY A 2 -65.76 81.01 27.31
C GLY A 2 -66.62 79.78 26.95
N PHE A 3 -67.88 79.72 27.38
CA PHE A 3 -68.81 78.65 27.03
C PHE A 3 -69.40 78.94 25.63
N ARG A 4 -68.70 78.50 24.58
CA ARG A 4 -69.23 78.50 23.20
C ARG A 4 -69.87 77.13 22.92
N ILE A 5 -71.15 77.12 22.54
CA ILE A 5 -71.95 75.89 22.35
C ILE A 5 -71.64 75.20 21.01
N ASN A 6 -71.27 75.97 19.98
CA ASN A 6 -71.03 75.46 18.63
C ASN A 6 -69.68 74.72 18.46
N THR A 7 -68.78 74.82 19.44
CA THR A 7 -67.46 74.16 19.44
C THR A 7 -67.23 73.53 20.81
N ASN A 8 -67.69 72.30 20.98
CA ASN A 8 -67.61 71.59 22.25
C ASN A 8 -66.23 70.96 22.46
N ILE A 9 -65.38 71.66 23.21
CA ILE A 9 -64.01 71.23 23.52
C ILE A 9 -64.00 69.91 24.33
N GLY A 10 -65.00 69.69 25.21
CA GLY A 10 -65.12 68.45 25.97
C GLY A 10 -65.37 67.23 25.07
N ALA A 11 -66.25 67.37 24.08
CA ALA A 11 -66.52 66.32 23.09
C ALA A 11 -65.32 66.06 22.17
N LEU A 12 -64.62 67.11 21.73
CA LEU A 12 -63.40 66.97 20.91
C LEU A 12 -62.27 66.27 21.67
N ASN A 13 -62.09 66.57 22.96
CA ASN A 13 -61.09 65.92 23.81
C ASN A 13 -61.45 64.44 24.05
N ALA A 14 -62.71 64.14 24.38
CA ALA A 14 -63.17 62.75 24.51
C ALA A 14 -63.00 61.94 23.21
N HIS A 15 -63.32 62.54 22.06
CA HIS A 15 -63.12 61.91 20.75
C HIS A 15 -61.63 61.67 20.47
N ALA A 16 -60.75 62.65 20.74
CA ALA A 16 -59.30 62.49 20.55
C ALA A 16 -58.73 61.33 21.39
N ASN A 17 -59.12 61.23 22.66
CA ASN A 17 -58.71 60.14 23.54
C ASN A 17 -59.27 58.78 23.08
N SER A 18 -60.53 58.75 22.62
CA SER A 18 -61.15 57.53 22.08
C SER A 18 -60.44 57.02 20.82
N VAL A 19 -60.01 57.92 19.92
CA VAL A 19 -59.27 57.55 18.71
C VAL A 19 -57.89 57.00 19.06
N VAL A 20 -57.20 57.57 20.05
CA VAL A 20 -55.92 57.03 20.55
C VAL A 20 -56.11 55.63 21.11
N ASN A 21 -57.14 55.41 21.95
CA ASN A 21 -57.43 54.09 22.52
C ASN A 21 -57.80 53.05 21.44
N ALA A 22 -58.61 53.43 20.45
CA ALA A 22 -58.97 52.55 19.34
C ALA A 22 -57.74 52.09 18.54
N ARG A 23 -56.76 52.98 18.28
CA ARG A 23 -55.51 52.62 17.60
C ARG A 23 -54.65 51.65 18.40
N GLU A 24 -54.55 51.84 19.71
CA GLU A 24 -53.80 50.92 20.59
C GLU A 24 -54.50 49.55 20.72
N LEU A 25 -55.83 49.54 20.73
CA LEU A 25 -56.62 48.31 20.69
C LEU A 25 -56.40 47.55 19.38
N ASP A 26 -56.47 48.22 18.23
CA ASP A 26 -56.21 47.63 16.91
C ASP A 26 -54.79 47.07 16.82
N LYS A 27 -53.81 47.79 17.36
CA LYS A 27 -52.42 47.32 17.42
C LYS A 27 -52.28 46.05 18.24
N SER A 28 -52.93 46.01 19.41
CA SER A 28 -52.94 44.84 20.30
C SER A 28 -53.63 43.64 19.67
N LEU A 29 -54.77 43.85 18.99
CA LEU A 29 -55.48 42.81 18.24
C LEU A 29 -54.64 42.27 17.08
N SER A 30 -53.91 43.13 16.36
CA SER A 30 -53.03 42.70 15.27
C SER A 30 -51.89 41.80 15.78
N ARG A 31 -51.33 42.10 16.95
CA ARG A 31 -50.27 41.31 17.59
C ARG A 31 -50.79 40.00 18.16
N LEU A 32 -52.01 40.01 18.70
CA LEU A 32 -52.68 38.79 19.16
C LEU A 32 -52.97 37.84 17.99
N SER A 33 -53.40 38.39 16.85
CA SER A 33 -53.69 37.62 15.63
C SER A 33 -52.43 37.02 15.00
N SER A 34 -51.34 37.78 14.92
CA SER A 34 -50.08 37.30 14.34
C SER A 34 -49.27 36.42 15.29
N GLY A 35 -49.48 36.55 16.60
CA GLY A 35 -48.62 35.97 17.63
C GLY A 35 -47.22 36.61 17.72
N LEU A 36 -46.96 37.68 16.97
CA LEU A 36 -45.66 38.35 16.90
C LEU A 36 -45.71 39.70 17.62
N ARG A 37 -44.70 39.98 18.45
CA ARG A 37 -44.57 41.25 19.17
C ARG A 37 -44.31 42.44 18.23
N ILE A 38 -43.60 42.21 17.12
CA ILE A 38 -43.24 43.22 16.12
C ILE A 38 -43.89 42.83 14.79
N ASN A 39 -44.95 43.54 14.40
CA ASN A 39 -45.69 43.27 13.16
C ASN A 39 -45.22 44.14 11.98
N SER A 40 -44.63 45.31 12.26
CA SER A 40 -44.12 46.23 11.25
C SER A 40 -42.84 46.92 11.71
N ALA A 41 -42.02 47.40 10.77
CA ALA A 41 -40.79 48.14 11.08
C ALA A 41 -41.05 49.46 11.85
N ALA A 42 -42.28 49.96 11.81
CA ALA A 42 -42.70 51.14 12.57
C ALA A 42 -42.84 50.88 14.08
N ASP A 43 -42.96 49.60 14.50
CA ASP A 43 -43.05 49.24 15.91
C ASP A 43 -41.68 49.22 16.61
N ASP A 44 -40.66 48.69 15.93
CA ASP A 44 -39.27 48.65 16.39
C ASP A 44 -38.35 48.33 15.20
N ALA A 45 -37.75 49.35 14.59
CA ALA A 45 -36.90 49.20 13.42
C ALA A 45 -35.63 48.37 13.71
N SER A 46 -35.03 48.56 14.89
CA SER A 46 -33.81 47.84 15.28
C SER A 46 -34.10 46.38 15.64
N GLY A 47 -35.20 46.13 16.34
CA GLY A 47 -35.67 44.79 16.67
C GLY A 47 -36.08 43.99 15.44
N MET A 48 -36.72 44.63 14.45
CA MET A 48 -37.03 43.98 13.17
C MET A 48 -35.76 43.63 12.38
N ALA A 49 -34.77 44.53 12.32
CA ALA A 49 -33.50 44.25 11.63
C ALA A 49 -32.72 43.07 12.25
N ILE A 50 -32.66 42.98 13.59
CA ILE A 50 -32.04 41.85 14.29
C ILE A 50 -32.85 40.57 14.07
N ALA A 51 -34.17 40.64 14.15
CA ALA A 51 -35.05 39.49 13.93
C ALA A 51 -34.91 38.93 12.50
N ASP A 52 -34.84 39.79 11.49
CA ASP A 52 -34.64 39.38 10.10
C ASP A 52 -33.26 38.77 9.87
N SER A 53 -32.21 39.32 10.50
CA SER A 53 -30.86 38.75 10.47
C SER A 53 -30.84 37.35 11.08
N LEU A 54 -31.43 37.16 12.27
CA LEU A 54 -31.52 35.86 12.92
C LEU A 54 -32.40 34.88 12.15
N ARG A 55 -33.48 35.36 11.52
CA ARG A 55 -34.36 34.54 10.66
C ARG A 55 -33.61 34.05 9.42
N SER A 56 -32.83 34.93 8.79
CA SER A 56 -31.96 34.55 7.67
C SER A 56 -30.92 33.53 8.12
N GLN A 57 -30.25 33.78 9.25
CA GLN A 57 -29.26 32.86 9.80
C GLN A 57 -29.87 31.48 10.11
N ALA A 58 -31.05 31.44 10.71
CA ALA A 58 -31.77 30.20 11.03
C ALA A 58 -32.15 29.42 9.75
N ALA A 59 -32.64 30.11 8.71
CA ALA A 59 -32.94 29.49 7.43
C ALA A 59 -31.69 28.92 6.75
N THR A 60 -30.59 29.68 6.77
CA THR A 60 -29.31 29.21 6.21
C THR A 60 -28.75 28.02 6.99
N LEU A 61 -28.83 28.03 8.32
CA LEU A 61 -28.44 26.88 9.14
C LEU A 61 -29.32 25.66 8.89
N GLY A 62 -30.62 25.86 8.66
CA GLY A 62 -31.53 24.77 8.26
C GLY A 62 -31.07 24.09 6.97
N GLN A 63 -30.70 24.86 5.95
CA GLN A 63 -30.14 24.30 4.72
C GLN A 63 -28.75 23.69 4.93
N ALA A 64 -27.91 24.29 5.78
CA ALA A 64 -26.59 23.75 6.12
C ALA A 64 -26.67 22.37 6.79
N ILE A 65 -27.67 22.14 7.65
CA ILE A 65 -27.94 20.82 8.23
C ILE A 65 -28.26 19.80 7.14
N ASN A 66 -29.11 20.17 6.17
CA ASN A 66 -29.43 19.29 5.03
C ASN A 66 -28.19 18.99 4.18
N ASN A 67 -27.38 20.01 3.86
CA ASN A 67 -26.12 19.83 3.14
C ASN A 67 -25.15 18.91 3.89
N GLY A 68 -25.10 19.00 5.22
CA GLY A 68 -24.32 18.11 6.07
C GLY A 68 -24.81 16.66 6.03
N ASN A 69 -26.13 16.45 6.06
CA ASN A 69 -26.73 15.12 5.91
C ASN A 69 -26.44 14.52 4.53
N ASP A 70 -26.48 15.32 3.46
CA ASP A 70 -26.10 14.89 2.12
C ASP A 70 -24.62 14.47 2.07
N ALA A 71 -23.73 15.25 2.68
CA ALA A 71 -22.32 14.92 2.78
C ALA A 71 -22.10 13.58 3.51
N ILE A 72 -22.82 13.35 4.61
CA ILE A 72 -22.79 12.08 5.35
C ILE A 72 -23.24 10.92 4.44
N GLY A 73 -24.36 11.08 3.73
CA GLY A 73 -24.87 10.05 2.82
C GLY A 73 -23.89 9.70 1.69
N ILE A 74 -23.23 10.71 1.12
CA ILE A 74 -22.20 10.52 0.09
C ILE A 74 -21.01 9.72 0.65
N LEU A 75 -20.49 10.13 1.80
CA LEU A 75 -19.32 9.48 2.41
C LEU A 75 -19.63 8.05 2.85
N GLN A 76 -20.81 7.80 3.43
CA GLN A 76 -21.25 6.45 3.79
C GLN A 76 -21.41 5.54 2.57
N THR A 77 -21.93 6.07 1.46
CA THR A 77 -22.05 5.31 0.20
C THR A 77 -20.67 4.91 -0.31
N ALA A 78 -19.70 5.83 -0.30
CA ALA A 78 -18.33 5.55 -0.70
C ALA A 78 -17.66 4.53 0.24
N ASP A 79 -17.78 4.70 1.55
CA ASP A 79 -17.19 3.82 2.56
C ASP A 79 -17.73 2.38 2.46
N LYS A 80 -19.05 2.22 2.30
CA LYS A 80 -19.67 0.90 2.13
C LYS A 80 -19.32 0.23 0.81
N ALA A 81 -19.12 1.00 -0.25
CA ALA A 81 -18.60 0.45 -1.51
C ALA A 81 -17.13 0.01 -1.39
N MET A 82 -16.29 0.74 -0.63
CA MET A 82 -14.91 0.33 -0.36
C MET A 82 -14.82 -0.94 0.50
N ASP A 83 -15.76 -1.17 1.43
CA ASP A 83 -15.82 -2.42 2.21
C ASP A 83 -15.89 -3.67 1.31
N GLU A 84 -16.61 -3.59 0.19
CA GLU A 84 -16.67 -4.69 -0.77
C GLU A 84 -15.35 -4.87 -1.53
N GLN A 85 -14.67 -3.76 -1.88
CA GLN A 85 -13.33 -3.82 -2.47
C GLN A 85 -12.33 -4.49 -1.51
N LEU A 86 -12.42 -4.24 -0.20
CA LEU A 86 -11.56 -4.88 0.81
C LEU A 86 -11.77 -6.40 0.86
N LYS A 87 -13.01 -6.88 0.83
CA LYS A 87 -13.32 -8.32 0.80
C LYS A 87 -12.81 -8.99 -0.48
N ILE A 88 -12.93 -8.29 -1.61
CA ILE A 88 -12.37 -8.76 -2.89
C ILE A 88 -10.85 -8.89 -2.79
N LEU A 89 -10.15 -7.90 -2.23
CA LEU A 89 -8.70 -7.95 -2.04
C LEU A 89 -8.26 -9.08 -1.10
N ASP A 90 -8.99 -9.33 -0.01
CA ASP A 90 -8.72 -10.46 0.88
C ASP A 90 -8.90 -11.82 0.18
N THR A 91 -9.93 -11.92 -0.67
CA THR A 91 -10.15 -13.11 -1.51
C THR A 91 -9.01 -13.30 -2.53
N ILE A 92 -8.55 -12.22 -3.18
CA ILE A 92 -7.41 -12.25 -4.10
C ILE A 92 -6.15 -12.74 -3.37
N LYS A 93 -5.87 -12.21 -2.17
CA LYS A 93 -4.75 -12.63 -1.33
C LYS A 93 -4.84 -14.11 -0.95
N THR A 94 -6.02 -14.59 -0.60
CA THR A 94 -6.27 -16.00 -0.27
C THR A 94 -6.00 -16.89 -1.49
N LYS A 95 -6.49 -16.53 -2.67
CA LYS A 95 -6.22 -17.26 -3.93
C LYS A 95 -4.75 -17.24 -4.33
N ALA A 96 -4.06 -16.11 -4.16
CA ALA A 96 -2.62 -16.00 -4.41
C ALA A 96 -1.82 -16.93 -3.47
N THR A 97 -2.20 -16.99 -2.19
CA THR A 97 -1.62 -17.91 -1.20
C THR A 97 -1.90 -19.37 -1.59
N GLN A 98 -3.10 -19.68 -2.06
CA GLN A 98 -3.45 -21.01 -2.57
C GLN A 98 -2.63 -21.40 -3.81
N ALA A 99 -2.34 -20.45 -4.70
CA ALA A 99 -1.54 -20.68 -5.90
C ALA A 99 -0.05 -20.89 -5.59
N ALA A 100 0.44 -20.31 -4.49
CA ALA A 100 1.84 -20.35 -4.06
C ALA A 100 2.29 -21.73 -3.56
N GLN A 101 1.37 -22.67 -3.28
CA GLN A 101 1.74 -24.04 -2.93
C GLN A 101 2.20 -24.84 -4.17
N ASP A 102 3.17 -25.74 -4.00
CA ASP A 102 3.70 -26.56 -5.10
C ASP A 102 2.88 -27.80 -5.44
N GLY A 103 1.87 -28.13 -4.62
CA GLY A 103 0.86 -29.13 -5.00
C GLY A 103 -0.06 -28.70 -6.15
N GLN A 104 0.03 -27.46 -6.62
CA GLN A 104 -0.75 -26.94 -7.74
C GLN A 104 0.02 -27.12 -9.05
N SER A 105 -0.64 -27.70 -10.05
CA SER A 105 -0.15 -27.74 -11.42
C SER A 105 -0.22 -26.36 -12.10
N LEU A 106 0.49 -26.20 -13.22
CA LEU A 106 0.37 -25.01 -14.06
C LEU A 106 -1.08 -24.74 -14.48
N LYS A 107 -1.83 -25.80 -14.83
CA LYS A 107 -3.24 -25.70 -15.24
C LYS A 107 -4.13 -25.14 -14.13
N THR A 108 -3.93 -25.57 -12.89
CA THR A 108 -4.72 -25.08 -11.75
C THR A 108 -4.30 -23.68 -11.34
N ARG A 109 -3.02 -23.32 -11.44
CA ARG A 109 -2.54 -21.93 -11.28
C ARG A 109 -3.18 -21.00 -12.34
N THR A 110 -3.35 -21.45 -13.58
CA THR A 110 -4.06 -20.68 -14.62
C THR A 110 -5.54 -20.46 -14.28
N MET A 111 -6.22 -21.45 -13.69
CA MET A 111 -7.61 -21.28 -13.24
C MET A 111 -7.72 -20.27 -12.09
N LEU A 112 -6.81 -20.33 -11.11
CA LEU A 112 -6.76 -19.34 -10.02
C LEU A 112 -6.50 -17.93 -10.55
N GLN A 113 -5.61 -17.78 -11.53
CA GLN A 113 -5.38 -16.48 -12.18
C GLN A 113 -6.63 -15.96 -12.91
N ALA A 114 -7.40 -16.83 -13.57
CA ALA A 114 -8.64 -16.44 -14.23
C ALA A 114 -9.69 -15.92 -13.22
N ASP A 115 -9.77 -16.54 -12.04
CA ASP A 115 -10.64 -16.04 -10.97
C ASP A 115 -10.16 -14.69 -10.42
N ILE A 116 -8.85 -14.55 -10.16
CA ILE A 116 -8.25 -13.28 -9.71
C ILE A 116 -8.54 -12.17 -10.73
N ASN A 117 -8.46 -12.48 -12.04
CA ASN A 117 -8.77 -11.51 -13.10
C ASN A 117 -10.21 -11.00 -13.03
N ARG A 118 -11.19 -11.87 -12.76
CA ARG A 118 -12.60 -11.48 -12.60
C ARG A 118 -12.83 -10.67 -11.33
N LEU A 119 -12.18 -11.04 -10.23
CA LEU A 119 -12.23 -10.30 -8.98
C LEU A 119 -11.67 -8.88 -9.15
N MET A 120 -10.57 -8.72 -9.87
CA MET A 120 -10.02 -7.39 -10.18
C MET A 120 -10.93 -6.58 -11.13
N GLU A 121 -11.57 -7.23 -12.10
CA GLU A 121 -12.57 -6.59 -12.96
C GLU A 121 -13.76 -6.07 -12.14
N GLU A 122 -14.23 -6.84 -11.15
CA GLU A 122 -15.30 -6.41 -10.25
C GLU A 122 -14.86 -5.29 -9.30
N LEU A 123 -13.62 -5.33 -8.80
CA LEU A 123 -13.04 -4.23 -8.03
C LEU A 123 -13.07 -2.92 -8.83
N ASP A 124 -12.66 -2.97 -10.10
CA ASP A 124 -12.70 -1.82 -11.01
C ASP A 124 -14.13 -1.41 -11.36
N ASN A 125 -15.07 -2.36 -11.47
CA ASN A 125 -16.49 -2.08 -11.66
C ASN A 125 -17.04 -1.24 -10.51
N ILE A 126 -16.81 -1.67 -9.25
CA ILE A 126 -17.21 -0.92 -8.05
C ILE A 126 -16.59 0.49 -8.06
N ALA A 127 -15.30 0.60 -8.38
CA ALA A 127 -14.61 1.90 -8.41
C ALA A 127 -15.19 2.88 -9.45
N ASN A 128 -15.66 2.37 -10.60
CA ASN A 128 -16.14 3.17 -11.72
C ASN A 128 -17.65 3.37 -11.77
N THR A 129 -18.43 2.59 -11.01
CA THR A 129 -19.90 2.69 -10.98
C THR A 129 -20.43 3.38 -9.73
N THR A 130 -19.68 3.35 -8.62
CA THR A 130 -20.09 4.00 -7.36
C THR A 130 -20.17 5.51 -7.53
N SER A 131 -21.41 6.01 -7.62
CA SER A 131 -21.70 7.41 -7.88
C SER A 131 -22.88 7.91 -7.04
N PHE A 132 -22.89 9.20 -6.78
CA PHE A 132 -23.99 9.91 -6.15
C PHE A 132 -24.43 11.07 -7.04
N ASN A 133 -25.70 11.08 -7.49
CA ASN A 133 -26.23 12.08 -8.42
C ASN A 133 -25.31 12.34 -9.64
N GLY A 134 -24.75 11.26 -10.21
CA GLY A 134 -23.85 11.33 -11.37
C GLY A 134 -22.40 11.72 -11.06
N LYS A 135 -22.06 12.03 -9.81
CA LYS A 135 -20.68 12.25 -9.37
C LYS A 135 -20.05 10.93 -8.96
N GLN A 136 -19.00 10.52 -9.69
CA GLN A 136 -18.21 9.33 -9.35
C GLN A 136 -17.40 9.58 -8.07
N LEU A 137 -17.51 8.67 -7.10
CA LEU A 137 -16.93 8.85 -5.77
C LEU A 137 -15.54 8.21 -5.66
N LEU A 138 -15.36 7.03 -6.25
CA LEU A 138 -14.21 6.15 -6.02
C LEU A 138 -13.16 6.16 -7.14
N SER A 139 -13.43 6.88 -8.23
CA SER A 139 -12.57 6.96 -9.42
C SER A 139 -11.40 7.94 -9.27
N GLY A 140 -11.34 8.71 -8.18
CA GLY A 140 -10.33 9.75 -7.94
C GLY A 140 -10.69 11.13 -8.49
N ASN A 141 -11.87 11.30 -9.07
CA ASN A 141 -12.36 12.63 -9.50
C ASN A 141 -13.00 13.44 -8.35
N PHE A 142 -13.27 12.80 -7.21
CA PHE A 142 -13.88 13.42 -6.04
C PHE A 142 -12.82 14.10 -5.17
N ILE A 143 -12.18 15.14 -5.71
CA ILE A 143 -11.10 15.88 -5.03
C ILE A 143 -11.58 17.28 -4.68
N ASN A 144 -11.28 17.74 -3.46
CA ASN A 144 -11.58 19.09 -2.97
C ASN A 144 -13.06 19.49 -3.13
N GLN A 145 -13.99 18.55 -2.91
CA GLN A 145 -15.42 18.84 -2.96
C GLN A 145 -15.84 19.59 -1.69
N GLU A 146 -16.55 20.70 -1.84
CA GLU A 146 -16.91 21.60 -0.74
C GLU A 146 -18.38 21.45 -0.37
N PHE A 147 -18.65 21.30 0.93
CA PHE A 147 -20.00 21.29 1.50
C PHE A 147 -20.17 22.51 2.41
N GLN A 148 -21.05 23.44 2.04
CA GLN A 148 -21.37 24.62 2.86
C GLN A 148 -22.26 24.21 4.04
N ILE A 149 -21.71 24.33 5.24
CA ILE A 149 -22.33 23.87 6.50
C ILE A 149 -22.50 24.99 7.55
N GLY A 150 -22.22 26.25 7.19
CA GLY A 150 -22.39 27.38 8.07
C GLY A 150 -23.28 28.48 7.51
N ALA A 151 -23.61 29.45 8.37
CA ALA A 151 -24.49 30.55 8.03
C ALA A 151 -23.81 31.67 7.24
N SER A 152 -22.48 31.81 7.37
CA SER A 152 -21.67 32.79 6.66
C SER A 152 -20.97 32.16 5.46
N SER A 153 -20.55 32.98 4.51
CA SER A 153 -19.83 32.50 3.32
C SER A 153 -18.56 31.74 3.70
N ASN A 154 -18.25 30.71 2.90
CA ASN A 154 -17.02 29.90 3.01
C ASN A 154 -16.87 29.10 4.32
N GLN A 155 -17.95 28.88 5.05
CA GLN A 155 -17.98 27.93 6.17
C GLN A 155 -18.25 26.52 5.62
N THR A 156 -17.21 25.92 5.05
CA THR A 156 -17.29 24.65 4.31
C THR A 156 -16.45 23.53 4.92
N VAL A 157 -16.85 22.29 4.64
CA VAL A 157 -16.00 21.10 4.80
C VAL A 157 -15.53 20.64 3.43
N LYS A 158 -14.24 20.32 3.32
CA LYS A 158 -13.64 19.74 2.11
C LYS A 158 -13.54 18.24 2.24
N ALA A 159 -14.05 17.52 1.25
CA ALA A 159 -13.90 16.08 1.14
C ALA A 159 -13.07 15.74 -0.11
N THR A 160 -12.09 14.87 0.08
CA THR A 160 -11.28 14.28 -0.99
C THR A 160 -11.30 12.78 -0.82
N ILE A 161 -11.75 12.07 -1.84
CA ILE A 161 -11.72 10.61 -1.92
C ILE A 161 -10.71 10.23 -2.99
N GLY A 162 -9.70 9.47 -2.60
CA GLY A 162 -8.64 9.01 -3.50
C GLY A 162 -9.15 8.04 -4.57
N ALA A 163 -8.36 7.84 -5.62
CA ALA A 163 -8.65 6.80 -6.61
C ALA A 163 -8.46 5.40 -6.00
N THR A 164 -9.41 4.50 -6.20
CA THR A 164 -9.37 3.11 -5.69
C THR A 164 -9.31 2.05 -6.81
N GLN A 165 -9.09 2.47 -8.05
CA GLN A 165 -8.96 1.57 -9.20
C GLN A 165 -7.74 0.64 -9.05
N SER A 166 -7.82 -0.58 -9.61
CA SER A 166 -6.76 -1.60 -9.57
C SER A 166 -5.40 -1.12 -10.11
N SER A 167 -5.40 -0.11 -11.00
CA SER A 167 -4.18 0.48 -11.56
C SER A 167 -3.50 1.51 -10.64
N LYS A 168 -4.18 1.95 -9.58
CA LYS A 168 -3.72 2.99 -8.66
C LYS A 168 -3.48 2.49 -7.23
N ILE A 169 -3.90 1.26 -6.94
CA ILE A 169 -3.69 0.61 -5.64
C ILE A 169 -2.71 -0.57 -5.78
N GLY A 170 -2.19 -1.03 -4.65
CA GLY A 170 -1.29 -2.19 -4.60
C GLY A 170 0.06 -1.96 -5.29
N LEU A 171 0.58 -0.73 -5.27
CA LEU A 171 1.87 -0.42 -5.85
C LEU A 171 2.99 -0.93 -4.93
N THR A 172 3.69 -1.96 -5.39
CA THR A 172 4.81 -2.56 -4.66
C THR A 172 6.10 -2.36 -5.44
N ARG A 173 7.20 -2.03 -4.74
CA ARG A 173 8.53 -1.84 -5.32
C ARG A 173 9.34 -3.10 -5.08
N PHE A 174 9.91 -3.65 -6.15
CA PHE A 174 10.83 -4.78 -6.12
C PHE A 174 12.22 -4.30 -6.54
N GLU A 175 13.24 -4.68 -5.79
CA GLU A 175 14.63 -4.46 -6.14
C GLU A 175 15.44 -5.73 -5.93
N THR A 176 16.20 -6.16 -6.93
CA THR A 176 17.06 -7.33 -6.82
C THR A 176 18.47 -6.97 -7.23
N GLY A 177 19.39 -7.14 -6.28
CA GLY A 177 20.82 -6.87 -6.48
C GLY A 177 21.46 -7.82 -7.49
N GLY A 178 22.68 -7.51 -7.92
CA GLY A 178 23.49 -8.36 -8.79
C GLY A 178 23.89 -9.69 -8.12
N ARG A 179 24.42 -10.64 -8.90
CA ARG A 179 25.02 -11.87 -8.34
C ARG A 179 26.22 -11.48 -7.47
N ILE A 180 26.29 -12.03 -6.27
CA ILE A 180 27.36 -11.77 -5.30
C ILE A 180 28.41 -12.86 -5.41
N SER A 181 29.67 -12.47 -5.63
CA SER A 181 30.82 -13.38 -5.70
C SER A 181 31.91 -13.04 -4.69
N THR A 182 31.65 -12.11 -3.77
CA THR A 182 32.63 -11.64 -2.78
C THR A 182 32.05 -11.72 -1.38
N SER A 183 32.75 -12.41 -0.48
CA SER A 183 32.45 -12.40 0.96
C SER A 183 32.81 -11.07 1.60
N GLY A 184 32.36 -10.86 2.83
CA GLY A 184 32.74 -9.68 3.63
C GLY A 184 31.66 -9.27 4.62
N GLU A 185 32.02 -8.40 5.56
CA GLU A 185 31.05 -7.75 6.43
C GLU A 185 30.35 -6.63 5.65
N VAL A 186 29.02 -6.62 5.70
CA VAL A 186 28.16 -5.61 5.08
C VAL A 186 27.34 -4.90 6.16
N GLN A 187 27.08 -3.61 5.97
CA GLN A 187 26.12 -2.87 6.78
C GLN A 187 25.18 -2.09 5.87
N PHE A 188 23.89 -2.40 5.94
CA PHE A 188 22.85 -1.67 5.22
C PHE A 188 22.42 -0.43 5.98
N THR A 189 22.15 0.63 5.24
CA THR A 189 21.46 1.82 5.72
C THR A 189 20.38 2.20 4.71
N LEU A 190 19.12 2.10 5.12
CA LEU A 190 18.01 2.68 4.37
C LEU A 190 18.00 4.18 4.59
N LYS A 191 18.09 4.93 3.49
CA LYS A 191 18.01 6.37 3.50
C LYS A 191 16.57 6.83 3.65
N ASN A 192 16.35 7.83 4.48
CA ASN A 192 15.07 8.53 4.58
C ASN A 192 13.87 7.58 4.81
N TYR A 193 14.01 6.60 5.71
CA TYR A 193 13.04 5.50 5.82
C TYR A 193 11.65 5.99 6.29
N ASN A 194 11.61 7.04 7.13
CA ASN A 194 10.40 7.64 7.69
C ASN A 194 10.11 9.06 7.15
N GLY A 195 10.87 9.54 6.16
CA GLY A 195 10.77 10.91 5.65
C GLY A 195 11.67 11.94 6.35
N ILE A 196 12.45 11.53 7.35
CA ILE A 196 13.36 12.40 8.13
C ILE A 196 14.72 11.74 8.34
N ASP A 197 14.74 10.52 8.88
CA ASP A 197 15.93 9.84 9.39
C ASP A 197 16.38 8.70 8.47
N ASP A 198 17.64 8.31 8.63
CA ASP A 198 18.20 7.08 8.06
C ASP A 198 18.04 5.91 9.05
N PHE A 199 17.83 4.70 8.54
CA PHE A 199 17.78 3.47 9.34
C PHE A 199 19.01 2.62 9.04
N GLN A 200 19.91 2.48 10.02
CA GLN A 200 21.11 1.66 9.90
C GLN A 200 20.89 0.30 10.57
N PHE A 201 21.11 -0.77 9.81
CA PHE A 201 21.05 -2.15 10.31
C PHE A 201 22.35 -2.54 11.01
N GLN A 202 22.27 -3.65 11.76
CA GLN A 202 23.47 -4.29 12.29
C GLN A 202 24.37 -4.80 11.16
N LYS A 203 25.65 -4.93 11.47
CA LYS A 203 26.63 -5.54 10.56
C LYS A 203 26.35 -7.03 10.42
N VAL A 204 26.38 -7.52 9.19
CA VAL A 204 26.18 -8.93 8.87
C VAL A 204 27.35 -9.43 8.02
N VAL A 205 27.87 -10.60 8.35
CA VAL A 205 28.94 -11.23 7.57
C VAL A 205 28.31 -12.05 6.45
N ILE A 206 28.79 -11.85 5.22
CA ILE A 206 28.46 -12.67 4.05
C ILE A 206 29.58 -13.69 3.87
N SER A 207 29.28 -14.97 4.14
CA SER A 207 30.22 -16.07 3.99
C SER A 207 29.50 -17.42 3.79
N THR A 208 30.25 -18.52 3.90
CA THR A 208 29.76 -19.91 3.83
C THR A 208 29.48 -20.53 5.20
N SER A 209 29.80 -19.83 6.30
CA SER A 209 29.65 -20.33 7.67
C SER A 209 28.20 -20.27 8.16
N VAL A 210 27.87 -21.10 9.16
CA VAL A 210 26.56 -21.06 9.84
C VAL A 210 26.34 -19.68 10.48
N GLY A 211 25.11 -19.15 10.36
CA GLY A 211 24.75 -17.82 10.88
C GLY A 211 25.27 -16.64 10.04
N THR A 212 25.78 -16.91 8.83
CA THR A 212 26.26 -15.87 7.90
C THR A 212 25.58 -16.01 6.54
N GLY A 213 25.84 -15.06 5.65
CA GLY A 213 25.29 -15.07 4.28
C GLY A 213 24.02 -14.24 4.14
N LEU A 214 23.35 -14.42 3.01
CA LEU A 214 22.14 -13.65 2.69
C LEU A 214 20.95 -14.02 3.56
N GLY A 215 20.91 -15.24 4.10
CA GLY A 215 19.89 -15.64 5.06
C GLY A 215 19.91 -14.77 6.32
N ALA A 216 21.10 -14.62 6.92
CA ALA A 216 21.30 -13.75 8.09
C ALA A 216 20.98 -12.28 7.78
N LEU A 217 21.36 -11.79 6.58
CA LEU A 217 21.07 -10.42 6.17
C LEU A 217 19.56 -10.20 5.96
N ALA A 218 18.88 -11.14 5.31
CA ALA A 218 17.44 -11.06 5.10
C ALA A 218 16.68 -11.13 6.43
N GLU A 219 17.12 -11.96 7.38
CA GLU A 219 16.55 -12.02 8.72
C GLU A 219 16.69 -10.67 9.46
N GLU A 220 17.87 -10.06 9.44
CA GLU A 220 18.11 -8.74 10.06
C GLU A 220 17.24 -7.64 9.43
N ILE A 221 17.09 -7.64 8.10
CA ILE A 221 16.19 -6.69 7.42
C ILE A 221 14.74 -6.94 7.84
N ASN A 222 14.29 -8.20 7.81
CA ASN A 222 12.91 -8.58 8.11
C ASN A 222 12.53 -8.34 9.57
N LYS A 223 13.50 -8.37 10.50
CA LYS A 223 13.28 -8.05 11.92
C LYS A 223 12.77 -6.63 12.13
N SER A 224 13.13 -5.70 11.24
CA SER A 224 12.70 -4.29 11.27
C SER A 224 11.70 -3.96 10.15
N ALA A 225 11.06 -4.96 9.54
CA ALA A 225 10.15 -4.76 8.42
C ALA A 225 8.94 -3.89 8.77
N ASP A 226 8.39 -4.02 9.98
CA ASP A 226 7.23 -3.23 10.42
C ASP A 226 7.58 -1.74 10.61
N GLN A 227 8.85 -1.42 10.87
CA GLN A 227 9.33 -0.04 11.02
C GLN A 227 9.75 0.57 9.69
N THR A 228 10.41 -0.21 8.83
CA THR A 228 11.02 0.27 7.58
C THR A 228 10.10 0.14 6.37
N GLY A 229 9.10 -0.75 6.43
CA GLY A 229 8.26 -1.12 5.29
C GLY A 229 8.99 -1.95 4.22
N VAL A 230 10.23 -2.36 4.48
CA VAL A 230 11.06 -3.15 3.55
C VAL A 230 11.18 -4.58 4.06
N ARG A 231 10.89 -5.54 3.19
CA ARG A 231 11.12 -6.96 3.42
C ARG A 231 12.19 -7.48 2.49
N ALA A 232 12.93 -8.49 2.94
CA ALA A 232 14.00 -9.12 2.18
C ALA A 232 13.74 -10.61 1.99
N THR A 233 14.14 -11.10 0.82
CA THR A 233 14.29 -12.53 0.52
C THR A 233 15.60 -12.73 -0.24
N PHE A 234 16.02 -13.98 -0.40
CA PHE A 234 17.26 -14.32 -1.07
C PHE A 234 17.08 -15.52 -1.98
N THR A 235 18.00 -15.66 -2.94
CA THR A 235 18.14 -16.87 -3.74
C THR A 235 19.62 -17.17 -3.88
N VAL A 236 20.05 -18.31 -3.35
CA VAL A 236 21.44 -18.78 -3.45
C VAL A 236 21.46 -20.10 -4.21
N GLU A 237 21.67 -19.99 -5.52
CA GLU A 237 21.72 -21.11 -6.44
C GLU A 237 22.91 -20.97 -7.40
N THR A 238 23.64 -22.06 -7.59
CA THR A 238 24.63 -22.23 -8.64
C THR A 238 24.13 -23.31 -9.59
N ARG A 239 23.83 -22.94 -10.84
CA ARG A 239 23.33 -23.85 -11.89
C ARG A 239 24.35 -24.03 -12.99
N GLY A 240 24.67 -25.26 -13.33
CA GLY A 240 25.56 -25.58 -14.45
C GLY A 240 25.05 -25.07 -15.79
N MET A 241 25.98 -24.76 -16.69
CA MET A 241 25.65 -24.17 -17.99
C MET A 241 25.03 -25.16 -18.98
N ALA A 242 25.24 -26.45 -18.78
CA ALA A 242 24.73 -27.51 -19.66
C ALA A 242 24.37 -28.75 -18.84
N ALA A 243 23.71 -29.70 -19.49
CA ALA A 243 23.41 -30.99 -18.87
C ALA A 243 24.71 -31.69 -18.46
N VAL A 244 24.69 -32.34 -17.30
CA VAL A 244 25.87 -33.05 -16.75
C VAL A 244 26.37 -34.07 -17.75
N ARG A 245 27.69 -34.11 -17.95
CA ARG A 245 28.39 -35.13 -18.74
C ARG A 245 29.35 -35.92 -17.89
N ALA A 246 29.73 -37.10 -18.34
CA ALA A 246 30.67 -37.95 -17.64
C ALA A 246 31.97 -37.20 -17.30
N GLY A 247 32.45 -37.40 -16.07
CA GLY A 247 33.60 -36.69 -15.54
C GLY A 247 33.96 -37.18 -14.15
N THR A 248 35.01 -36.57 -13.61
CA THR A 248 35.53 -36.91 -12.29
C THR A 248 35.92 -35.64 -11.55
N THR A 249 35.56 -35.55 -10.28
CA THR A 249 36.05 -34.48 -9.38
C THR A 249 37.50 -34.76 -8.97
N SER A 250 38.23 -33.73 -8.50
CA SER A 250 39.58 -33.93 -7.98
C SER A 250 39.58 -34.50 -6.55
N ASP A 251 40.73 -35.02 -6.11
CA ASP A 251 40.90 -35.57 -4.76
C ASP A 251 40.67 -34.52 -3.64
N ASP A 252 40.90 -33.25 -3.95
CA ASP A 252 40.71 -32.09 -3.07
C ASP A 252 39.35 -31.39 -3.27
N PHE A 253 38.42 -31.99 -4.04
CA PHE A 253 37.08 -31.43 -4.24
C PHE A 253 36.38 -31.22 -2.90
N ALA A 254 36.01 -29.97 -2.62
CA ALA A 254 35.38 -29.55 -1.40
C ALA A 254 34.28 -28.52 -1.66
N ILE A 255 33.28 -28.48 -0.80
CA ILE A 255 32.24 -27.46 -0.80
C ILE A 255 32.16 -26.84 0.59
N ASN A 256 32.22 -25.52 0.66
CA ASN A 256 32.17 -24.75 1.91
C ASN A 256 33.19 -25.22 2.95
N GLY A 257 34.39 -25.61 2.50
CA GLY A 257 35.49 -26.10 3.34
C GLY A 257 35.39 -27.58 3.76
N VAL A 258 34.35 -28.30 3.33
CA VAL A 258 34.21 -29.75 3.61
C VAL A 258 34.67 -30.54 2.39
N THR A 259 35.73 -31.34 2.55
CA THR A 259 36.23 -32.22 1.50
C THR A 259 35.26 -33.37 1.24
N ILE A 260 34.85 -33.50 -0.02
CA ILE A 260 34.02 -34.61 -0.54
C ILE A 260 34.94 -35.63 -1.23
N GLY A 261 35.97 -35.15 -1.92
CA GLY A 261 36.97 -35.97 -2.60
C GLY A 261 36.58 -36.38 -4.01
N GLN A 262 37.31 -37.35 -4.56
CA GLN A 262 37.13 -37.81 -5.94
C GLN A 262 35.84 -38.62 -6.11
N VAL A 263 35.04 -38.22 -7.08
CA VAL A 263 33.76 -38.83 -7.46
C VAL A 263 33.70 -38.90 -8.97
N ALA A 264 33.54 -40.11 -9.51
CA ALA A 264 33.28 -40.32 -10.93
C ALA A 264 31.77 -40.35 -11.19
N TYR A 265 31.31 -39.53 -12.13
CA TYR A 265 29.92 -39.40 -12.50
C TYR A 265 29.74 -39.61 -14.00
N GLU A 266 28.56 -40.11 -14.38
CA GLU A 266 28.21 -40.44 -15.76
C GLU A 266 27.41 -39.31 -16.43
N ASP A 267 27.10 -39.46 -17.72
CA ASP A 267 26.21 -38.54 -18.42
C ASP A 267 24.86 -38.42 -17.68
N GLY A 268 24.42 -37.19 -17.43
CA GLY A 268 23.24 -36.89 -16.64
C GLY A 268 23.32 -37.26 -15.15
N ASP A 269 24.51 -37.56 -14.63
CA ASP A 269 24.68 -38.18 -13.30
C ASP A 269 23.79 -39.44 -13.14
N ALA A 270 23.73 -40.28 -14.18
CA ALA A 270 22.85 -41.47 -14.22
C ALA A 270 23.12 -42.47 -13.07
N ASN A 271 24.37 -42.51 -12.59
CA ASN A 271 24.77 -43.28 -11.42
C ASN A 271 24.43 -42.59 -10.09
N GLY A 272 23.96 -41.33 -10.12
CA GLY A 272 23.60 -40.51 -8.98
C GLY A 272 24.79 -40.17 -8.05
N ALA A 273 26.01 -40.42 -8.51
CA ALA A 273 27.19 -40.41 -7.65
C ALA A 273 27.55 -38.99 -7.22
N LEU A 274 27.51 -38.02 -8.15
CA LEU A 274 27.85 -36.63 -7.85
C LEU A 274 26.84 -36.01 -6.89
N VAL A 275 25.54 -36.15 -7.19
CA VAL A 275 24.47 -35.63 -6.33
C VAL A 275 24.51 -36.29 -4.95
N SER A 276 24.67 -37.62 -4.88
CA SER A 276 24.71 -38.33 -3.60
C SER A 276 25.92 -37.94 -2.75
N ALA A 277 27.09 -37.79 -3.37
CA ALA A 277 28.31 -37.40 -2.67
C ALA A 277 28.18 -35.99 -2.06
N ILE A 278 27.67 -35.02 -2.81
CA ILE A 278 27.42 -33.66 -2.30
C ILE A 278 26.36 -33.68 -1.19
N ASN A 279 25.26 -34.41 -1.41
CA ASN A 279 24.16 -34.47 -0.45
C ASN A 279 24.50 -35.24 0.84
N SER A 280 25.53 -36.09 0.84
CA SER A 280 25.99 -36.80 2.04
C SER A 280 26.51 -35.86 3.14
N VAL A 281 26.95 -34.65 2.75
CA VAL A 281 27.49 -33.63 3.65
C VAL A 281 26.62 -32.36 3.73
N LYS A 282 25.39 -32.39 3.17
CA LYS A 282 24.52 -31.20 3.05
C LYS A 282 24.20 -30.51 4.37
N ASP A 283 24.07 -31.26 5.47
CA ASP A 283 23.75 -30.68 6.78
C ASP A 283 24.95 -29.92 7.36
N THR A 284 26.17 -30.24 6.91
CA THR A 284 27.39 -29.50 7.28
C THR A 284 27.65 -28.34 6.33
N THR A 285 27.59 -28.59 5.02
CA THR A 285 27.89 -27.57 3.99
C THR A 285 26.77 -26.54 3.82
N GLY A 286 25.52 -26.92 4.10
CA GLY A 286 24.31 -26.14 3.79
C GLY A 286 23.89 -26.17 2.34
N VAL A 287 24.56 -26.98 1.51
CA VAL A 287 24.36 -27.04 0.07
C VAL A 287 23.67 -28.36 -0.29
N GLU A 288 22.59 -28.26 -1.02
CA GLU A 288 21.85 -29.39 -1.58
C GLU A 288 22.02 -29.42 -3.09
N ALA A 289 22.44 -30.58 -3.60
CA ALA A 289 22.59 -30.85 -5.02
C ALA A 289 21.35 -31.54 -5.58
N SER A 290 21.02 -31.21 -6.82
CA SER A 290 19.98 -31.85 -7.62
C SER A 290 20.32 -31.74 -9.11
N ILE A 291 19.69 -32.59 -9.93
CA ILE A 291 19.66 -32.42 -11.38
C ILE A 291 18.34 -31.79 -11.76
N ASP A 292 18.37 -30.66 -12.46
CA ASP A 292 17.16 -29.96 -12.89
C ASP A 292 16.47 -30.66 -14.07
N ALA A 293 15.31 -30.14 -14.48
CA ALA A 293 14.54 -30.70 -15.61
C ALA A 293 15.28 -30.67 -16.95
N ASN A 294 16.33 -29.85 -17.08
CA ASN A 294 17.18 -29.75 -18.28
C ASN A 294 18.45 -30.63 -18.18
N GLY A 295 18.59 -31.41 -17.10
CA GLY A 295 19.77 -32.25 -16.85
C GLY A 295 20.96 -31.51 -16.25
N GLN A 296 20.82 -30.23 -15.88
CA GLN A 296 21.90 -29.41 -15.35
C GLN A 296 22.07 -29.66 -13.84
N LEU A 297 23.31 -29.61 -13.35
CA LEU A 297 23.57 -29.63 -11.91
C LEU A 297 23.09 -28.32 -11.27
N LEU A 298 22.22 -28.43 -10.27
CA LEU A 298 21.75 -27.33 -9.44
C LEU A 298 22.23 -27.53 -8.01
N LEU A 299 23.04 -26.59 -7.53
CA LEU A 299 23.42 -26.47 -6.13
C LEU A 299 22.62 -25.34 -5.50
N SER A 300 21.89 -25.63 -4.43
CA SER A 300 21.04 -24.68 -3.73
C SER A 300 21.40 -24.60 -2.25
N SER A 301 21.27 -23.42 -1.66
CA SER A 301 21.51 -23.21 -0.22
C SER A 301 20.24 -22.68 0.44
N ARG A 302 19.60 -23.54 1.26
CA ARG A 302 18.30 -23.24 1.89
C ARG A 302 18.39 -22.16 2.97
N GLU A 303 19.50 -22.12 3.69
CA GLU A 303 19.75 -21.14 4.75
C GLU A 303 20.35 -19.83 4.22
N GLY A 304 20.57 -19.72 2.91
CA GLY A 304 21.15 -18.52 2.29
C GLY A 304 22.64 -18.33 2.60
N ARG A 305 23.34 -19.39 3.02
CA ARG A 305 24.81 -19.45 3.07
C ARG A 305 25.38 -19.44 1.67
N GLY A 306 26.56 -18.85 1.48
CA GLY A 306 27.27 -18.93 0.20
C GLY A 306 27.60 -20.36 -0.22
N ILE A 307 27.77 -20.55 -1.53
CA ILE A 307 28.27 -21.77 -2.15
C ILE A 307 29.67 -21.46 -2.66
N LYS A 308 30.67 -22.04 -2.00
CA LYS A 308 32.07 -21.98 -2.41
C LYS A 308 32.57 -23.39 -2.71
N ILE A 309 32.92 -23.62 -3.96
CA ILE A 309 33.50 -24.87 -4.45
C ILE A 309 35.01 -24.70 -4.49
N GLU A 310 35.72 -25.65 -3.91
CA GLU A 310 37.18 -25.74 -3.87
C GLU A 310 37.59 -27.06 -4.54
N GLY A 311 38.80 -27.11 -5.09
CA GLY A 311 39.19 -28.18 -6.01
C GLY A 311 38.44 -28.12 -7.35
N SER A 312 38.57 -29.18 -8.16
CA SER A 312 37.87 -29.33 -9.43
C SER A 312 36.61 -30.17 -9.26
N ILE A 313 35.46 -29.60 -9.60
CA ILE A 313 34.19 -30.35 -9.72
C ILE A 313 34.07 -31.12 -11.05
N GLY A 314 35.11 -31.06 -11.90
CA GLY A 314 35.15 -31.71 -13.21
C GLY A 314 34.40 -30.94 -14.30
N GLY A 315 34.99 -30.89 -15.50
CA GLY A 315 34.42 -30.13 -16.63
C GLY A 315 33.03 -30.58 -17.07
N GLY A 316 32.70 -31.86 -16.82
CA GLY A 316 31.38 -32.43 -17.11
C GLY A 316 30.24 -31.87 -16.26
N ALA A 317 30.53 -31.21 -15.13
CA ALA A 317 29.50 -30.57 -14.29
C ALA A 317 29.08 -29.19 -14.82
N PHE A 318 29.83 -28.62 -15.79
CA PHE A 318 29.57 -27.31 -16.39
C PHE A 318 29.43 -26.15 -15.39
N ILE A 319 30.16 -26.21 -14.27
CA ILE A 319 30.38 -25.08 -13.36
C ILE A 319 31.70 -24.40 -13.73
N ASN A 320 31.62 -23.17 -14.23
CA ASN A 320 32.81 -22.40 -14.57
C ASN A 320 33.49 -21.79 -13.33
N LYS A 321 34.74 -21.36 -13.49
CA LYS A 321 35.54 -20.76 -12.41
C LYS A 321 34.86 -19.55 -11.74
N ASP A 322 34.14 -18.73 -12.50
CA ASP A 322 33.40 -17.56 -11.98
C ASP A 322 32.12 -17.92 -11.21
N MET A 323 31.71 -19.19 -11.25
CA MET A 323 30.54 -19.74 -10.57
C MET A 323 30.91 -20.55 -9.32
N MET A 324 32.20 -20.84 -9.13
CA MET A 324 32.70 -21.60 -7.99
C MET A 324 32.58 -20.82 -6.67
N GLU A 325 32.43 -19.50 -6.71
CA GLU A 325 32.16 -18.69 -5.54
C GLU A 325 30.90 -17.83 -5.78
N ASN A 326 29.84 -18.16 -5.05
CA ASN A 326 28.52 -17.56 -5.24
C ASN A 326 27.79 -17.40 -3.90
N TYR A 327 27.44 -16.17 -3.53
CA TYR A 327 26.66 -15.87 -2.34
C TYR A 327 25.19 -15.54 -2.68
N GLY A 328 24.78 -15.73 -3.93
CA GLY A 328 23.41 -15.57 -4.40
C GLY A 328 23.03 -14.13 -4.72
N ARG A 329 21.73 -13.83 -4.57
CA ARG A 329 21.13 -12.52 -4.80
C ARG A 329 20.17 -12.18 -3.67
N LEU A 330 20.19 -10.91 -3.26
CA LEU A 330 19.23 -10.34 -2.32
C LEU A 330 18.12 -9.63 -3.10
N SER A 331 16.88 -9.87 -2.71
CA SER A 331 15.70 -9.23 -3.26
C SER A 331 14.95 -8.50 -2.14
N LEU A 332 14.64 -7.24 -2.38
CA LEU A 332 13.96 -6.34 -1.46
C LEU A 332 12.58 -6.01 -2.02
N VAL A 333 11.59 -5.94 -1.13
CA VAL A 333 10.21 -5.60 -1.46
C VAL A 333 9.73 -4.51 -0.52
N LYS A 334 9.24 -3.40 -1.08
CA LYS A 334 8.61 -2.30 -0.34
C LYS A 334 7.16 -2.12 -0.77
N ASN A 335 6.29 -1.79 0.17
CA ASN A 335 4.83 -1.76 -0.01
C ASN A 335 4.24 -0.37 -0.36
N ASP A 336 5.08 0.65 -0.59
CA ASP A 336 4.63 2.03 -0.89
C ASP A 336 4.98 2.48 -2.32
N GLY A 337 5.59 1.60 -3.13
CA GLY A 337 5.95 1.86 -4.52
C GLY A 337 7.09 2.84 -4.76
N LYS A 338 7.63 3.47 -3.70
CA LYS A 338 8.78 4.38 -3.78
C LYS A 338 10.08 3.60 -3.87
N ASP A 339 11.10 4.26 -4.37
CA ASP A 339 12.46 3.71 -4.44
C ASP A 339 12.99 3.28 -3.07
N ILE A 340 13.77 2.20 -3.03
CA ILE A 340 14.46 1.74 -1.82
C ILE A 340 15.86 2.34 -1.84
N LEU A 341 15.98 3.53 -1.28
CA LEU A 341 17.26 4.23 -1.24
C LEU A 341 18.22 3.55 -0.26
N ILE A 342 19.18 2.81 -0.80
CA ILE A 342 20.16 2.05 -0.01
C ILE A 342 21.51 2.75 -0.04
N SER A 343 22.12 2.81 1.13
CA SER A 343 23.51 3.19 1.34
C SER A 343 24.14 2.25 2.36
N GLY A 344 25.44 2.34 2.59
CA GLY A 344 26.07 1.46 3.57
C GLY A 344 27.54 1.21 3.32
N THR A 345 28.08 0.23 4.04
CA THR A 345 29.46 -0.23 3.88
C THR A 345 29.48 -1.56 3.15
N ASN A 346 30.43 -1.70 2.22
CA ASN A 346 30.69 -2.94 1.48
C ASN A 346 29.45 -3.56 0.78
N LEU A 347 28.60 -2.72 0.20
CA LEU A 347 27.34 -3.14 -0.46
C LEU A 347 27.56 -4.10 -1.65
N SER A 348 28.77 -4.15 -2.22
CA SER A 348 29.14 -5.13 -3.26
C SER A 348 28.99 -6.57 -2.77
N SER A 349 29.28 -6.86 -1.49
CA SER A 349 29.05 -8.17 -0.86
C SER A 349 27.57 -8.49 -0.62
N ALA A 350 26.65 -7.55 -0.91
CA ALA A 350 25.21 -7.79 -0.91
C ALA A 350 24.54 -7.58 -2.27
N GLY A 351 25.33 -7.30 -3.32
CA GLY A 351 24.82 -7.14 -4.68
C GLY A 351 24.21 -5.76 -4.97
N PHE A 352 24.37 -4.80 -4.05
CA PHE A 352 23.88 -3.42 -4.16
C PHE A 352 25.04 -2.39 -4.21
N GLY A 353 26.25 -2.83 -4.55
CA GLY A 353 27.40 -1.94 -4.73
C GLY A 353 27.32 -1.13 -6.02
N ALA A 354 28.11 -0.05 -6.11
CA ALA A 354 28.10 0.87 -7.25
C ALA A 354 28.42 0.21 -8.61
N GLY A 355 29.12 -0.94 -8.62
CA GLY A 355 29.42 -1.71 -9.82
C GLY A 355 28.44 -2.84 -10.12
N ASN A 356 27.40 -3.04 -9.31
CA ASN A 356 26.43 -4.11 -9.51
C ASN A 356 25.25 -3.61 -10.35
N PHE A 357 24.80 -4.42 -11.30
CA PHE A 357 23.55 -4.18 -12.02
C PHE A 357 22.37 -4.62 -11.15
N ILE A 358 21.62 -3.64 -10.65
CA ILE A 358 20.40 -3.83 -9.86
C ILE A 358 19.21 -3.77 -10.80
N SER A 359 18.29 -4.71 -10.67
CA SER A 359 16.98 -4.65 -11.34
C SER A 359 15.96 -4.08 -10.36
N GLN A 360 15.20 -3.07 -10.78
CA GLN A 360 14.20 -2.42 -9.96
C GLN A 360 12.93 -2.11 -10.76
N ALA A 361 11.76 -2.36 -10.18
CA ALA A 361 10.47 -2.06 -10.78
C ALA A 361 9.41 -1.83 -9.71
N SER A 362 8.49 -0.89 -9.96
CA SER A 362 7.26 -0.76 -9.19
C SER A 362 6.12 -1.37 -10.01
N VAL A 363 5.34 -2.27 -9.41
CA VAL A 363 4.26 -3.01 -10.07
C VAL A 363 2.95 -2.70 -9.35
N SER A 364 1.96 -2.22 -10.08
CA SER A 364 0.59 -2.04 -9.60
C SER A 364 -0.21 -3.35 -9.62
N LEU A 365 -1.33 -3.40 -8.89
CA LEU A 365 -2.20 -4.58 -8.88
C LEU A 365 -2.73 -4.94 -10.29
N ARG A 366 -3.01 -3.94 -11.13
CA ARG A 366 -3.40 -4.21 -12.52
C ARG A 366 -2.26 -4.81 -13.34
N GLU A 367 -1.05 -4.29 -13.20
CA GLU A 367 0.12 -4.81 -13.93
C GLU A 367 0.44 -6.25 -13.52
N SER A 368 0.11 -6.65 -12.28
CA SER A 368 0.26 -8.05 -11.84
C SER A 368 -0.62 -9.06 -12.60
N LYS A 369 -1.58 -8.62 -13.43
CA LYS A 369 -2.34 -9.45 -14.39
C LYS A 369 -1.52 -9.83 -15.64
N GLY A 370 -0.48 -9.06 -15.95
CA GLY A 370 0.33 -9.21 -17.16
C GLY A 370 1.18 -10.48 -17.18
N ARG A 371 1.82 -10.73 -18.33
CA ARG A 371 2.88 -11.74 -18.43
C ARG A 371 4.18 -11.12 -17.92
N PHE A 372 4.76 -11.70 -16.87
CA PHE A 372 6.08 -11.36 -16.35
C PHE A 372 7.16 -12.27 -16.94
#